data_AF-A0A7W1TGF6-F1
#
_entry.id   AF-A0A7W1TGF6-F1
#
_cell.length_a   1.000
_cell.length_b   1.000
_cell.length_c   1.000
_cell.angle_alpha   90.00
_cell.angle_beta   90.00
_cell.angle_gamma   90.00
#
_symmetry.space_group_name_H-M   'P 1'
#
loop_
_entity.id
_entity.type
_entity.pdbx_description
1 polymer ?
#
loop_
_entity_poly.entity_id
_entity_poly.type
_entity_poly.pdbx_seq_one_letter_code
_entity_poly.pdbx_strand_id
1 'polypeptide(L)'
;FRRGAVAIHEPLPALPALGDEGAANHTRLWAPGLPAVHLFVHGRVAELGAKLSGDAETDAMPTRFPARQTLEASQAVARCAHLPEARVVHARQHPAAIDAGAFHNDVVMVGDGDHLLIHERALVDQGHVLQELRRRIPSLVVAQVGERDLSLPEAVRTYLFNSQLLSTPHGRVLLAPEQASEGPAGAILQRLLREGFLARVVHLDLGESMANGGGPACLRLRLPLAAEELADLVPGVVMTPARLGVLEHWVDRHYREELSRADLADPQLWEEGHRALADLERLLALDVASA
;
A
#
# COMPACT_ATOMS: atom_id res chain seq x y z
N PHE A 1 22.21 -5.78 -2.02
CA PHE A 1 22.49 -6.09 -3.45
C PHE A 1 22.38 -4.82 -4.30
N ARG A 2 23.27 -4.59 -5.28
CA ARG A 2 23.12 -3.49 -6.26
C ARG A 2 23.16 -4.07 -7.68
N ARG A 3 22.19 -3.71 -8.52
CA ARG A 3 22.15 -4.08 -9.95
C ARG A 3 21.72 -2.87 -10.75
N GLY A 4 22.61 -2.38 -11.62
CA GLY A 4 22.38 -1.13 -12.36
C GLY A 4 22.08 0.03 -11.40
N ALA A 5 21.00 0.76 -11.66
CA ALA A 5 20.53 1.87 -10.84
C ALA A 5 19.83 1.45 -9.53
N VAL A 6 19.52 0.15 -9.34
CA VAL A 6 18.72 -0.33 -8.20
C VAL A 6 19.61 -0.84 -7.08
N ALA A 7 19.36 -0.36 -5.86
CA ALA A 7 19.93 -0.87 -4.63
C ALA A 7 18.84 -1.54 -3.78
N ILE A 8 19.02 -2.84 -3.51
CA ILE A 8 18.19 -3.62 -2.59
C ILE A 8 18.94 -3.71 -1.27
N HIS A 9 18.30 -3.21 -0.21
CA HIS A 9 18.80 -3.28 1.15
C HIS A 9 18.22 -4.52 1.84
N GLU A 10 19.01 -5.13 2.73
CA GLU A 10 18.51 -6.19 3.62
C GLU A 10 17.37 -5.65 4.49
N PRO A 11 16.41 -6.51 4.89
CA PRO A 11 15.38 -6.12 5.85
C PRO A 11 16.00 -5.66 7.17
N LEU A 12 15.27 -4.82 7.90
CA LEU A 12 15.67 -4.43 9.25
C LEU A 12 15.76 -5.66 10.18
N PRO A 13 16.58 -5.62 11.25
CA PRO A 13 16.62 -6.68 12.24
C PRO A 13 15.23 -7.03 12.76
N ALA A 14 14.92 -8.33 12.84
CA ALA A 14 13.63 -8.86 13.26
C ALA A 14 13.40 -8.69 14.78
N LEU A 15 13.26 -7.43 15.22
CA LEU A 15 13.07 -7.01 16.60
C LEU A 15 11.73 -6.27 16.73
N PRO A 16 10.98 -6.44 17.85
CA PRO A 16 9.74 -5.68 18.06
C PRO A 16 9.93 -4.16 18.00
N ALA A 17 11.11 -3.64 18.32
CA ALA A 17 11.44 -2.22 18.23
C ALA A 17 11.59 -1.71 16.77
N LEU A 18 11.72 -2.61 15.80
CA LEU A 18 11.93 -2.31 14.38
C LEU A 18 10.86 -2.99 13.51
N GLY A 19 9.62 -3.08 14.03
CA GLY A 19 8.49 -3.59 13.25
C GLY A 19 8.25 -2.72 12.01
N ASP A 20 8.32 -3.36 10.84
CA ASP A 20 8.24 -2.74 9.52
C ASP A 20 7.37 -3.57 8.57
N GLU A 21 6.31 -2.96 8.04
CA GLU A 21 5.38 -3.54 7.07
C GLU A 21 5.53 -2.84 5.69
N GLY A 22 6.57 -2.02 5.52
CA GLY A 22 6.99 -1.49 4.23
C GLY A 22 5.98 -0.56 3.57
N ALA A 23 5.74 -0.78 2.27
CA ALA A 23 5.02 0.15 1.41
C ALA A 23 3.54 0.38 1.78
N ALA A 24 2.93 -0.54 2.54
CA ALA A 24 1.56 -0.39 3.03
C ALA A 24 1.41 0.78 4.03
N ASN A 25 2.54 1.25 4.58
CA ASN A 25 2.63 2.39 5.49
C ASN A 25 3.40 3.58 4.88
N HIS A 26 3.58 3.59 3.56
CA HIS A 26 4.31 4.64 2.85
C HIS A 26 3.47 5.24 1.72
N THR A 27 3.46 6.57 1.63
CA THR A 27 2.89 7.30 0.50
C THR A 27 3.90 8.29 -0.06
N ARG A 28 4.14 8.22 -1.37
CA ARG A 28 4.95 9.20 -2.12
C ARG A 28 4.02 10.18 -2.84
N LEU A 29 4.02 11.44 -2.40
CA LEU A 29 3.30 12.53 -3.05
C LEU A 29 4.27 13.36 -3.89
N TRP A 30 3.82 13.87 -5.04
CA TRP A 30 4.65 14.65 -5.94
C TRP A 30 3.80 15.55 -6.85
N ALA A 31 4.38 16.65 -7.31
CA ALA A 31 3.78 17.50 -8.34
C ALA A 31 4.87 17.89 -9.36
N PRO A 32 4.49 18.22 -10.61
CA PRO A 32 5.45 18.66 -11.63
C PRO A 32 6.33 19.82 -11.14
N GLY A 33 7.65 19.69 -11.33
CA GLY A 33 8.62 20.71 -10.92
C GLY A 33 8.94 20.76 -9.42
N LEU A 34 8.34 19.91 -8.59
CA LEU A 34 8.61 19.84 -7.15
C LEU A 34 9.27 18.51 -6.75
N PRO A 35 10.16 18.53 -5.74
CA PRO A 35 10.69 17.29 -5.16
C PRO A 35 9.56 16.49 -4.50
N ALA A 36 9.54 15.18 -4.71
CA ALA A 36 8.54 14.32 -4.09
C ALA A 36 8.70 14.27 -2.56
N VAL A 37 7.56 14.24 -1.85
CA VAL A 37 7.47 14.10 -0.40
C VAL A 37 7.11 12.66 -0.05
N HIS A 38 7.79 12.10 0.95
CA HIS A 38 7.61 10.75 1.44
C HIS A 38 6.95 10.80 2.81
N LEU A 39 5.68 10.42 2.87
CA LEU A 39 4.93 10.25 4.11
C LEU A 39 5.10 8.80 4.59
N PHE A 40 5.68 8.64 5.78
CA PHE A 40 5.76 7.36 6.47
C PHE A 40 4.80 7.39 7.66
N VAL A 41 3.94 6.39 7.74
CA VAL A 41 2.91 6.30 8.78
C VAL A 41 3.23 5.17 9.73
N HIS A 42 3.31 5.44 11.04
CA HIS A 42 3.58 4.42 12.05
C HIS A 42 2.45 4.35 13.08
N GLY A 43 2.28 3.20 13.75
CA GLY A 43 1.24 3.05 14.79
C GLY A 43 1.76 3.32 16.20
N ARG A 44 3.07 3.14 16.42
CA ARG A 44 3.72 3.27 17.73
C ARG A 44 5.16 3.74 17.64
N VAL A 45 5.73 4.06 18.80
CA VAL A 45 7.18 4.18 19.03
C VAL A 45 7.67 2.97 19.82
N ALA A 46 8.96 2.65 19.70
CA ALA A 46 9.55 1.46 20.30
C ALA A 46 9.72 1.59 21.82
N GLU A 47 9.90 2.81 22.33
CA GLU A 47 10.04 3.05 23.76
C GLU A 47 8.68 2.89 24.47
N LEU A 48 8.55 1.82 25.29
CA LEU A 48 7.36 1.60 26.13
C LEU A 48 7.18 2.78 27.10
N GLY A 49 6.07 3.51 26.96
CA GLY A 49 5.71 4.61 27.85
C GLY A 49 6.27 5.97 27.47
N ALA A 50 6.97 6.09 26.33
CA ALA A 50 7.31 7.38 25.77
C ALA A 50 6.02 8.12 25.38
N LYS A 51 5.73 9.20 26.11
CA LYS A 51 4.72 10.18 25.71
C LYS A 51 5.24 10.90 24.47
N LEU A 52 4.48 10.85 23.38
CA LEU A 52 4.85 11.50 22.12
C LEU A 52 4.72 13.02 22.23
N SER A 53 3.81 13.47 23.07
CA SER A 53 3.42 14.88 23.18
C SER A 53 3.01 15.31 24.59
N GLY A 54 2.66 14.36 25.46
CA GLY A 54 2.12 14.66 26.79
C GLY A 54 0.60 14.85 26.82
N ASP A 55 -0.06 14.84 25.66
CA ASP A 55 -1.52 14.92 25.49
C ASP A 55 -2.12 13.51 25.34
N ALA A 56 -3.25 13.28 26.01
CA ALA A 56 -3.89 11.98 26.12
C ALA A 56 -4.40 11.41 24.78
N GLU A 57 -4.82 12.26 23.85
CA GLU A 57 -5.32 11.84 22.53
C GLU A 57 -4.16 11.47 21.59
N THR A 58 -3.13 12.31 21.56
CA THR A 58 -1.91 12.10 20.77
C THR A 58 -1.02 10.99 21.32
N ASP A 59 -1.10 10.67 22.62
CA ASP A 59 -0.38 9.57 23.26
C ASP A 59 -1.19 8.27 23.34
N ALA A 60 -2.48 8.27 22.99
CA ALA A 60 -3.34 7.09 23.05
C ALA A 60 -2.82 5.95 22.17
N MET A 61 -2.78 4.72 22.68
CA MET A 61 -2.35 3.53 21.95
C MET A 61 -3.56 2.67 21.54
N PRO A 62 -3.48 1.91 20.43
CA PRO A 62 -4.51 0.93 20.12
C PRO A 62 -4.60 -0.13 21.23
N THR A 63 -5.82 -0.58 21.53
CA THR A 63 -6.13 -1.44 22.68
C THR A 63 -6.60 -2.83 22.28
N ARG A 64 -7.03 -3.01 21.02
CA ARG A 64 -7.58 -4.26 20.49
C ARG A 64 -6.64 -4.94 19.51
N PHE A 65 -6.02 -4.17 18.62
CA PHE A 65 -5.10 -4.70 17.60
C PHE A 65 -3.70 -4.10 17.72
N PRO A 66 -2.63 -4.86 17.46
CA PRO A 66 -1.27 -4.37 17.61
C PRO A 66 -0.91 -3.37 16.51
N ALA A 67 -0.22 -2.28 16.90
CA ALA A 67 0.48 -1.42 15.95
C ALA A 67 1.72 -2.15 15.42
N ARG A 68 1.70 -2.54 14.13
CA ARG A 68 2.79 -3.32 13.50
C ARG A 68 3.99 -2.45 13.13
N GLN A 69 3.74 -1.27 12.59
CA GLN A 69 4.78 -0.31 12.17
C GLN A 69 5.28 0.56 13.33
N THR A 70 6.61 0.67 13.43
CA THR A 70 7.30 1.56 14.37
C THR A 70 7.84 2.82 13.69
N LEU A 71 7.95 3.92 14.45
CA LEU A 71 8.61 5.13 13.97
C LEU A 71 10.08 4.85 13.64
N GLU A 72 10.74 4.08 14.49
CA GLU A 72 12.16 3.74 14.42
C GLU A 72 12.47 2.96 13.14
N ALA A 73 11.62 2.00 12.77
CA ALA A 73 11.71 1.32 11.47
C ALA A 73 11.53 2.30 10.31
N SER A 74 10.50 3.15 10.37
CA SER A 74 10.21 4.13 9.32
C SER A 74 11.37 5.09 9.09
N GLN A 75 12.01 5.57 10.16
CA GLN A 75 13.21 6.40 10.09
C GLN A 75 14.43 5.63 9.57
N ALA A 76 14.60 4.37 9.96
CA ALA A 76 15.68 3.53 9.46
C ALA A 76 15.55 3.29 7.96
N VAL A 77 14.35 2.97 7.47
CA VAL A 77 14.07 2.82 6.03
C VAL A 77 14.33 4.12 5.28
N ALA A 78 13.89 5.27 5.80
CA ALA A 78 14.17 6.56 5.17
C ALA A 78 15.67 6.86 5.03
N ARG A 79 16.47 6.50 6.06
CA ARG A 79 17.94 6.60 6.00
C ARG A 79 18.56 5.62 5.00
N CYS A 80 18.11 4.36 4.97
CA CYS A 80 18.57 3.36 4.00
C CYS A 80 18.30 3.81 2.56
N ALA A 81 17.13 4.40 2.31
CA ALA A 81 16.75 4.96 1.02
C ALA A 81 17.39 6.32 0.70
N HIS A 82 18.28 6.82 1.58
CA HIS A 82 18.97 8.11 1.43
C HIS A 82 18.03 9.29 1.16
N LEU A 83 16.84 9.29 1.78
CA LEU A 83 15.86 10.35 1.59
C LEU A 83 16.29 11.61 2.35
N PRO A 84 16.33 12.79 1.69
CA PRO A 84 16.58 14.05 2.38
C PRO A 84 15.51 14.33 3.43
N GLU A 85 15.92 14.77 4.63
CA GLU A 85 15.00 15.04 5.75
C GLU A 85 13.87 16.01 5.38
N ALA A 86 14.19 17.07 4.62
CA ALA A 86 13.21 18.04 4.12
C ALA A 86 12.11 17.43 3.21
N ARG A 87 12.30 16.18 2.76
CA ARG A 87 11.36 15.44 1.91
C ARG A 87 10.64 14.32 2.66
N VAL A 88 10.93 14.12 3.95
CA VAL A 88 10.31 13.07 4.76
C VAL A 88 9.33 13.68 5.75
N VAL A 89 8.14 13.11 5.85
CA VAL A 89 7.14 13.40 6.88
C VAL A 89 6.84 12.10 7.62
N HIS A 90 6.90 12.13 8.94
CA HIS A 90 6.46 11.02 9.77
C HIS A 90 5.12 11.39 10.40
N ALA A 91 4.13 10.52 10.26
CA ALA A 91 2.83 10.70 10.88
C ALA A 91 2.44 9.44 11.67
N ARG A 92 1.63 9.64 12.69
CA ARG A 92 1.12 8.54 13.48
C ARG A 92 -0.28 8.17 13.01
N GLN A 93 -0.52 6.88 12.76
CA GLN A 93 -1.86 6.37 12.47
C GLN A 93 -2.76 6.51 13.70
N HIS A 94 -4.00 6.91 13.48
CA HIS A 94 -4.95 7.05 14.58
C HIS A 94 -5.22 5.69 15.25
N PRO A 95 -5.14 5.57 16.59
CA PRO A 95 -5.31 4.29 17.29
C PRO A 95 -6.70 3.67 17.06
N ALA A 96 -7.75 4.49 16.98
CA ALA A 96 -9.10 4.01 16.64
C ALA A 96 -9.20 3.35 15.25
N ALA A 97 -8.40 3.79 14.26
CA ALA A 97 -8.37 3.14 12.95
C ALA A 97 -7.73 1.75 13.04
N ILE A 98 -6.62 1.64 13.78
CA ILE A 98 -5.96 0.35 14.03
C ILE A 98 -6.95 -0.59 14.75
N ASP A 99 -7.63 -0.13 15.80
CA ASP A 99 -8.61 -0.92 16.57
C ASP A 99 -9.88 -1.28 15.78
N ALA A 100 -10.20 -0.54 14.73
CA ALA A 100 -11.25 -0.87 13.77
C ALA A 100 -10.81 -1.94 12.74
N GLY A 101 -9.52 -2.27 12.68
CA GLY A 101 -8.96 -3.28 11.77
C GLY A 101 -8.08 -2.73 10.65
N ALA A 102 -7.79 -1.42 10.62
CA ALA A 102 -6.83 -0.83 9.68
C ALA A 102 -5.39 -1.10 10.14
N PHE A 103 -4.94 -2.35 9.98
CA PHE A 103 -3.60 -2.80 10.41
C PHE A 103 -2.44 -2.17 9.62
N HIS A 104 -2.72 -1.62 8.45
CA HIS A 104 -1.84 -0.77 7.64
C HIS A 104 -2.52 0.55 7.29
N ASN A 105 -1.73 1.57 6.97
CA ASN A 105 -2.25 2.89 6.61
C ASN A 105 -3.01 2.89 5.28
N ASP A 106 -2.64 2.04 4.33
CA ASP A 106 -3.34 1.90 3.05
C ASP A 106 -4.78 1.37 3.15
N VAL A 107 -5.24 1.00 4.36
CA VAL A 107 -6.65 0.66 4.63
C VAL A 107 -7.50 1.91 4.96
N VAL A 108 -6.87 3.06 5.24
CA VAL A 108 -7.55 4.33 5.60
C VAL A 108 -7.05 5.56 4.84
N MET A 109 -6.04 5.40 3.97
CA MET A 109 -5.48 6.47 3.17
C MET A 109 -4.85 5.95 1.88
N VAL A 110 -5.07 6.64 0.76
CA VAL A 110 -4.34 6.41 -0.49
C VAL A 110 -4.02 7.73 -1.16
N GLY A 111 -2.81 7.87 -1.67
CA GLY A 111 -2.40 9.05 -2.43
C GLY A 111 -1.50 8.70 -3.60
N ASP A 112 -1.61 9.49 -4.67
CA ASP A 112 -0.75 9.45 -5.86
C ASP A 112 -0.67 10.86 -6.46
N GLY A 113 0.52 11.23 -6.94
CA GLY A 113 0.78 12.59 -7.39
C GLY A 113 0.50 13.59 -6.26
N ASP A 114 -0.29 14.60 -6.56
CA ASP A 114 -0.74 15.64 -5.65
C ASP A 114 -2.18 15.40 -5.16
N HIS A 115 -2.67 14.16 -5.20
CA HIS A 115 -4.00 13.80 -4.71
C HIS A 115 -3.90 12.83 -3.55
N LEU A 116 -4.68 13.09 -2.50
CA LEU A 116 -4.77 12.26 -1.31
C LEU A 116 -6.24 12.03 -0.93
N LEU A 117 -6.67 10.77 -0.96
CA LEU A 117 -7.94 10.33 -0.40
C LEU A 117 -7.68 9.77 1.00
N ILE A 118 -8.32 10.34 2.01
CA ILE A 118 -8.00 10.06 3.41
C ILE A 118 -9.27 10.02 4.27
N HIS A 119 -9.35 9.05 5.17
CA HIS A 119 -10.38 9.02 6.19
C HIS A 119 -10.10 10.09 7.27
N GLU A 120 -11.12 10.74 7.85
CA GLU A 120 -10.89 11.81 8.86
C GLU A 120 -10.18 11.33 10.12
N ARG A 121 -10.28 10.03 10.40
CA ARG A 121 -9.57 9.33 11.48
C ARG A 121 -8.39 8.49 10.99
N ALA A 122 -7.73 8.85 9.88
CA ALA A 122 -6.58 8.10 9.40
C ALA A 122 -5.33 8.38 10.24
N LEU A 123 -5.10 9.64 10.61
CA LEU A 123 -3.89 10.10 11.30
C LEU A 123 -4.22 10.82 12.60
N VAL A 124 -3.30 10.74 13.57
CA VAL A 124 -3.27 11.63 14.74
C VAL A 124 -2.82 13.02 14.26
N ASP A 125 -3.47 14.08 14.75
CA ASP A 125 -3.25 15.47 14.33
C ASP A 125 -3.22 15.63 12.79
N GLN A 126 -4.21 15.01 12.13
CA GLN A 126 -4.31 14.98 10.67
C GLN A 126 -4.27 16.40 10.06
N GLY A 127 -4.86 17.39 10.73
CA GLY A 127 -4.84 18.78 10.28
C GLY A 127 -3.41 19.33 10.14
N HIS A 128 -2.56 19.08 11.15
CA HIS A 128 -1.16 19.49 11.11
C HIS A 128 -0.38 18.76 10.01
N VAL A 129 -0.53 17.43 9.91
CA VAL A 129 0.16 16.64 8.88
C VAL A 129 -0.23 17.12 7.48
N LEU A 130 -1.52 17.33 7.22
CA LEU A 130 -1.99 17.84 5.92
C LEU A 130 -1.47 19.25 5.63
N GLN A 131 -1.33 20.11 6.65
CA GLN A 131 -0.72 21.43 6.49
C GLN A 131 0.76 21.34 6.13
N GLU A 132 1.52 20.45 6.77
CA GLU A 132 2.91 20.19 6.45
C GLU A 132 3.09 19.70 5.02
N LEU A 133 2.25 18.75 4.59
CA LEU A 133 2.26 18.26 3.22
C LEU A 133 1.94 19.38 2.21
N ARG A 134 0.94 20.24 2.49
CA ARG A 134 0.61 21.39 1.63
C ARG A 134 1.72 22.43 1.53
N ARG A 135 2.51 22.63 2.59
CA ARG A 135 3.69 23.52 2.52
C ARG A 135 4.73 23.01 1.52
N ARG A 136 4.88 21.69 1.40
CA ARG A 136 5.85 21.04 0.51
C ARG A 136 5.29 20.79 -0.89
N ILE A 137 3.98 20.58 -1.01
CA ILE A 137 3.24 20.42 -2.27
C ILE A 137 2.02 21.36 -2.25
N PRO A 138 2.18 22.63 -2.67
CA PRO A 138 1.09 23.61 -2.63
C PRO A 138 -0.14 23.24 -3.47
N SER A 139 0.03 22.39 -4.50
CA SER A 139 -1.06 21.90 -5.33
C SER A 139 -1.83 20.71 -4.73
N LEU A 140 -1.46 20.26 -3.51
CA LEU A 140 -2.06 19.07 -2.90
C LEU A 140 -3.58 19.19 -2.76
N VAL A 141 -4.30 18.33 -3.49
CA VAL A 141 -5.74 18.14 -3.43
C VAL A 141 -6.05 17.01 -2.45
N VAL A 142 -6.83 17.31 -1.41
CA VAL A 142 -7.19 16.34 -0.38
C VAL A 142 -8.70 16.12 -0.40
N ALA A 143 -9.11 14.87 -0.63
CA ALA A 143 -10.47 14.41 -0.39
C ALA A 143 -10.51 13.73 0.98
N GLN A 144 -11.06 14.43 1.98
CA GLN A 144 -11.29 13.85 3.31
C GLN A 144 -12.70 13.25 3.38
N VAL A 145 -12.80 12.01 3.85
CA VAL A 145 -14.06 11.33 4.11
C VAL A 145 -14.36 11.36 5.60
N GLY A 146 -15.51 11.90 6.00
CA GLY A 146 -15.89 11.99 7.41
C GLY A 146 -16.44 10.67 7.96
N GLU A 147 -16.23 10.42 9.27
CA GLU A 147 -16.70 9.23 9.99
C GLU A 147 -18.23 9.09 9.92
N ARG A 148 -18.93 10.23 9.82
CA ARG A 148 -20.39 10.26 9.66
C ARG A 148 -20.86 9.75 8.30
N ASP A 149 -20.06 9.96 7.26
CA ASP A 149 -20.40 9.55 5.88
C ASP A 149 -19.92 8.11 5.60
N LEU A 150 -18.79 7.72 6.19
CA LEU A 150 -18.23 6.37 6.11
C LEU A 150 -17.54 6.08 7.43
N SER A 151 -18.07 5.17 8.23
CA SER A 151 -17.44 4.81 9.50
C SER A 151 -16.16 4.00 9.29
N LEU A 152 -15.26 3.98 10.28
CA LEU A 152 -14.05 3.16 10.22
C LEU A 152 -14.33 1.66 9.95
N PRO A 153 -15.29 1.00 10.63
CA PRO A 153 -15.64 -0.39 10.31
C PRO A 153 -16.10 -0.58 8.86
N GLU A 154 -16.84 0.38 8.30
CA GLU A 154 -17.31 0.31 6.92
C GLU A 154 -16.17 0.54 5.93
N ALA A 155 -15.26 1.48 6.22
CA ALA A 155 -14.04 1.69 5.44
C ALA A 155 -13.17 0.42 5.39
N VAL A 156 -12.98 -0.23 6.55
CA VAL A 156 -12.23 -1.49 6.67
C VAL A 156 -12.97 -2.63 5.97
N ARG A 157 -14.30 -2.72 6.04
CA ARG A 157 -15.08 -3.79 5.38
C ARG A 157 -15.04 -3.67 3.86
N THR A 158 -15.13 -2.45 3.35
CA THR A 158 -15.23 -2.17 1.90
C THR A 158 -13.87 -2.04 1.23
N TYR A 159 -12.78 -1.87 2.00
CA TYR A 159 -11.43 -1.61 1.47
C TYR A 159 -11.36 -0.40 0.52
N LEU A 160 -12.25 0.60 0.70
CA LEU A 160 -12.31 1.79 -0.16
C LEU A 160 -10.94 2.47 -0.30
N PHE A 161 -10.20 2.62 0.80
CA PHE A 161 -8.90 3.27 0.77
C PHE A 161 -7.77 2.33 0.32
N ASN A 162 -7.98 1.01 0.37
CA ASN A 162 -7.06 0.03 -0.20
C ASN A 162 -7.21 -0.10 -1.73
N SER A 163 -7.67 0.98 -2.36
CA SER A 163 -7.76 1.14 -3.81
C SER A 163 -6.42 1.58 -4.41
N GLN A 164 -6.29 1.51 -5.73
CA GLN A 164 -5.18 2.17 -6.44
C GLN A 164 -5.66 3.50 -7.03
N LEU A 165 -5.05 4.61 -6.59
CA LEU A 165 -5.22 5.91 -7.24
C LEU A 165 -4.16 6.06 -8.33
N LEU A 166 -4.62 6.24 -9.58
CA LEU A 166 -3.77 6.31 -10.76
C LEU A 166 -3.88 7.67 -11.44
N SER A 167 -2.73 8.21 -11.84
CA SER A 167 -2.61 9.39 -12.68
C SER A 167 -2.72 9.04 -14.16
N THR A 168 -3.68 9.63 -14.89
CA THR A 168 -3.81 9.49 -16.35
C THR A 168 -3.90 10.85 -17.04
N PRO A 169 -3.69 10.94 -18.37
CA PRO A 169 -3.93 12.18 -19.12
C PRO A 169 -5.37 12.73 -19.03
N HIS A 170 -6.34 11.88 -18.64
CA HIS A 170 -7.76 12.25 -18.50
C HIS A 170 -8.17 12.51 -17.05
N GLY A 171 -7.21 12.55 -16.11
CA GLY A 171 -7.46 12.76 -14.68
C GLY A 171 -7.19 11.52 -13.84
N ARG A 172 -7.70 11.52 -12.60
CA ARG A 172 -7.46 10.46 -11.63
C ARG A 172 -8.40 9.28 -11.85
N VAL A 173 -7.86 8.07 -11.90
CA VAL A 173 -8.63 6.82 -11.97
C VAL A 173 -8.45 6.05 -10.67
N LEU A 174 -9.53 5.61 -10.05
CA LEU A 174 -9.50 4.75 -8.87
C LEU A 174 -9.82 3.31 -9.26
N LEU A 175 -8.91 2.38 -8.99
CA LEU A 175 -9.18 0.95 -9.03
C LEU A 175 -9.61 0.50 -7.63
N ALA A 176 -10.91 0.29 -7.46
CA ALA A 176 -11.53 -0.04 -6.18
C ALA A 176 -12.00 -1.51 -6.15
N PRO A 177 -12.05 -2.16 -4.99
CA PRO A 177 -12.68 -3.47 -4.87
C PRO A 177 -14.21 -3.37 -5.08
N GLU A 178 -14.84 -4.43 -5.57
CA GLU A 178 -16.29 -4.48 -5.78
C GLU A 178 -17.10 -4.24 -4.49
N GLN A 179 -16.53 -4.59 -3.32
CA GLN A 179 -17.12 -4.34 -2.00
C GLN A 179 -17.33 -2.84 -1.71
N ALA A 180 -16.67 -1.94 -2.44
CA ALA A 180 -16.85 -0.49 -2.34
C ALA A 180 -17.88 0.08 -3.32
N SER A 181 -18.50 -0.74 -4.17
CA SER A 181 -19.37 -0.26 -5.26
C SER A 181 -20.73 0.29 -4.80
N GLU A 182 -21.23 -0.17 -3.65
CA GLU A 182 -22.54 0.18 -3.10
C GLU A 182 -22.46 0.76 -1.68
N GLY A 183 -23.62 1.11 -1.11
CA GLY A 183 -23.74 1.60 0.26
C GLY A 183 -23.02 2.94 0.49
N PRO A 184 -22.58 3.21 1.73
CA PRO A 184 -21.85 4.43 2.06
C PRO A 184 -20.59 4.62 1.22
N ALA A 185 -19.79 3.57 1.00
CA ALA A 185 -18.58 3.64 0.17
C ALA A 185 -18.90 4.01 -1.29
N GLY A 186 -19.91 3.38 -1.90
CA GLY A 186 -20.38 3.72 -3.24
C GLY A 186 -20.86 5.18 -3.33
N ALA A 187 -21.57 5.67 -2.30
CA ALA A 187 -22.00 7.07 -2.25
C ALA A 187 -20.82 8.04 -2.19
N ILE A 188 -19.75 7.71 -1.45
CA ILE A 188 -18.48 8.46 -1.46
C ILE A 188 -17.86 8.48 -2.84
N LEU A 189 -17.73 7.32 -3.52
CA LEU A 189 -17.16 7.24 -4.86
C LEU A 189 -17.94 8.11 -5.87
N GLN A 190 -19.27 8.05 -5.83
CA GLN A 190 -20.11 8.89 -6.67
C GLN A 190 -19.96 10.38 -6.37
N ARG A 191 -19.76 10.74 -5.09
CA ARG A 191 -19.46 12.12 -4.70
C ARG A 191 -18.11 12.58 -5.25
N LEU A 192 -17.05 11.78 -5.12
CA LEU A 192 -15.71 12.09 -5.62
C LEU A 192 -15.67 12.25 -7.15
N LEU A 193 -16.49 11.48 -7.88
CA LEU A 193 -16.68 11.65 -9.33
C LEU A 193 -17.35 12.99 -9.66
N ARG A 194 -18.44 13.35 -8.95
CA ARG A 194 -19.15 14.62 -9.17
C ARG A 194 -18.31 15.86 -8.83
N GLU A 195 -17.49 15.76 -7.78
CA GLU A 195 -16.58 16.83 -7.34
C GLU A 195 -15.35 16.97 -8.25
N GLY A 196 -15.14 16.06 -9.20
CA GLY A 196 -13.99 16.06 -10.10
C GLY A 196 -12.68 15.62 -9.46
N PHE A 197 -12.72 15.08 -8.22
CA PHE A 197 -11.55 14.47 -7.59
C PHE A 197 -11.13 13.18 -8.33
N LEU A 198 -12.11 12.42 -8.82
CA LEU A 198 -11.92 11.26 -9.70
C LEU A 198 -12.52 11.54 -11.06
N ALA A 199 -11.82 11.13 -12.11
CA ALA A 199 -12.34 11.09 -13.48
C ALA A 199 -13.07 9.76 -13.76
N ARG A 200 -12.63 8.67 -13.14
CA ARG A 200 -13.22 7.34 -13.31
C ARG A 200 -12.98 6.45 -12.10
N VAL A 201 -13.94 5.57 -11.83
CA VAL A 201 -13.77 4.42 -10.93
C VAL A 201 -13.90 3.13 -11.75
N VAL A 202 -13.02 2.17 -11.47
CA VAL A 202 -13.10 0.81 -12.00
C VAL A 202 -13.19 -0.13 -10.81
N HIS A 203 -14.24 -0.94 -10.75
CA HIS A 203 -14.40 -1.96 -9.71
C HIS A 203 -13.74 -3.26 -10.17
N LEU A 204 -13.02 -3.91 -9.25
CA LEU A 204 -12.35 -5.19 -9.47
C LEU A 204 -12.96 -6.24 -8.54
N ASP A 205 -13.30 -7.40 -9.10
CA ASP A 205 -13.59 -8.58 -8.30
C ASP A 205 -12.27 -9.21 -7.85
N LEU A 206 -12.06 -9.20 -6.53
CA LEU A 206 -10.89 -9.75 -5.86
C LEU A 206 -11.32 -10.62 -4.68
N GLY A 207 -12.44 -11.35 -4.79
CA GLY A 207 -13.07 -12.12 -3.70
C GLY A 207 -12.09 -12.93 -2.85
N GLU A 208 -11.20 -13.71 -3.48
CA GLU A 208 -10.20 -14.56 -2.80
C GLU A 208 -9.18 -13.76 -1.98
N SER A 209 -8.70 -12.64 -2.52
CA SER A 209 -7.74 -11.77 -1.84
C SER A 209 -8.43 -10.99 -0.72
N MET A 210 -9.63 -10.48 -0.99
CA MET A 210 -10.45 -9.75 -0.02
C MET A 210 -10.85 -10.62 1.17
N ALA A 211 -11.12 -11.91 0.96
CA ALA A 211 -11.40 -12.87 2.03
C ALA A 211 -10.23 -13.01 3.04
N ASN A 212 -9.01 -12.70 2.60
CA ASN A 212 -7.80 -12.68 3.42
C ASN A 212 -7.33 -11.26 3.79
N GLY A 213 -8.15 -10.23 3.52
CA GLY A 213 -7.84 -8.85 3.87
C GLY A 213 -6.86 -8.15 2.93
N GLY A 214 -6.85 -8.51 1.63
CA GLY A 214 -6.06 -7.82 0.61
C GLY A 214 -6.95 -7.22 -0.48
N GLY A 215 -7.00 -5.90 -0.60
CA GLY A 215 -7.62 -5.22 -1.72
C GLY A 215 -6.64 -4.92 -2.86
N PRO A 216 -7.04 -4.11 -3.86
CA PRO A 216 -6.21 -3.76 -5.01
C PRO A 216 -4.81 -3.22 -4.65
N ALA A 217 -4.71 -2.41 -3.58
CA ALA A 217 -3.45 -1.83 -3.14
C ALA A 217 -2.50 -2.85 -2.48
N CYS A 218 -3.03 -3.85 -1.77
CA CYS A 218 -2.20 -4.88 -1.13
C CYS A 218 -1.47 -5.78 -2.15
N LEU A 219 -2.03 -5.94 -3.36
CA LEU A 219 -1.51 -6.82 -4.40
C LEU A 219 -0.41 -6.18 -5.28
N ARG A 220 0.07 -4.98 -4.93
CA ARG A 220 0.99 -4.21 -5.78
C ARG A 220 2.02 -3.43 -4.98
N LEU A 221 3.22 -3.30 -5.57
CA LEU A 221 4.26 -2.38 -5.14
C LEU A 221 4.43 -1.26 -6.16
N ARG A 222 4.48 -0.01 -5.70
CA ARG A 222 4.70 1.16 -6.57
C ARG A 222 6.19 1.48 -6.63
N LEU A 223 6.77 1.40 -7.81
CA LEU A 223 8.17 1.72 -8.08
C LEU A 223 8.24 2.80 -9.18
N PRO A 224 8.42 4.08 -8.83
CA PRO A 224 8.70 5.11 -9.81
C PRO A 224 10.08 4.86 -10.41
N LEU A 225 10.13 4.64 -11.73
CA LEU A 225 11.36 4.39 -12.50
C LEU A 225 11.46 5.40 -13.65
N ALA A 226 12.67 5.85 -13.94
CA ALA A 226 12.98 6.52 -15.20
C ALA A 226 12.89 5.53 -16.38
N ALA A 227 12.82 6.03 -17.60
CA ALA A 227 12.68 5.19 -18.80
C ALA A 227 13.88 4.24 -18.96
N GLU A 228 15.07 4.72 -18.62
CA GLU A 228 16.31 3.95 -18.66
C GLU A 228 16.33 2.86 -17.59
N GLU A 229 15.86 3.16 -16.38
CA GLU A 229 15.76 2.19 -15.28
C GLU A 229 14.70 1.11 -15.55
N LEU A 230 13.61 1.46 -16.23
CA LEU A 230 12.60 0.51 -16.68
C LEU A 230 13.16 -0.45 -17.73
N ALA A 231 14.02 0.04 -18.63
CA ALA A 231 14.68 -0.78 -19.65
C ALA A 231 15.68 -1.80 -19.04
N ASP A 232 16.21 -1.52 -17.86
CA ASP A 232 17.13 -2.40 -17.12
C ASP A 232 16.41 -3.54 -16.35
N LEU A 233 15.08 -3.50 -16.23
CA LEU A 233 14.32 -4.58 -15.59
C LEU A 233 14.41 -5.88 -16.41
N VAL A 234 14.30 -7.02 -15.71
CA VAL A 234 14.18 -8.31 -16.39
C VAL A 234 12.94 -8.28 -17.30
N PRO A 235 13.08 -8.43 -18.63
CA PRO A 235 11.95 -8.23 -19.54
C PRO A 235 10.77 -9.17 -19.28
N GLY A 236 11.04 -10.32 -18.66
CA GLY A 236 10.02 -11.29 -18.29
C GLY A 236 9.01 -10.79 -17.26
N VAL A 237 9.38 -9.82 -16.40
CA VAL A 237 8.50 -9.27 -15.37
C VAL A 237 7.68 -8.07 -15.82
N VAL A 238 7.95 -7.52 -17.01
CA VAL A 238 7.15 -6.42 -17.58
C VAL A 238 5.90 -6.99 -18.22
N MET A 239 4.74 -6.61 -17.70
CA MET A 239 3.45 -7.11 -18.16
C MET A 239 3.10 -6.60 -19.56
N THR A 240 2.65 -7.50 -20.43
CA THR A 240 2.13 -7.23 -21.77
C THR A 240 0.93 -8.16 -22.02
N PRO A 241 0.05 -7.90 -23.00
CA PRO A 241 -1.06 -8.81 -23.31
C PRO A 241 -0.59 -10.25 -23.62
N ALA A 242 0.53 -10.39 -24.33
CA ALA A 242 1.12 -11.71 -24.60
C ALA A 242 1.64 -12.39 -23.32
N ARG A 243 2.27 -11.62 -22.42
CA ARG A 243 2.74 -12.13 -21.13
C ARG A 243 1.57 -12.57 -20.25
N LEU A 244 0.48 -11.80 -20.24
CA LEU A 244 -0.72 -12.13 -19.49
C LEU A 244 -1.28 -13.49 -19.92
N GLY A 245 -1.52 -13.70 -21.22
CA GLY A 245 -2.04 -14.99 -21.71
C GLY A 245 -1.11 -16.18 -21.42
N VAL A 246 0.21 -15.96 -21.44
CA VAL A 246 1.18 -16.99 -21.07
C VAL A 246 1.13 -17.31 -19.57
N LEU A 247 0.93 -16.31 -18.71
CA LEU A 247 0.76 -16.51 -17.27
C LEU A 247 -0.58 -17.17 -16.92
N GLU A 248 -1.67 -16.80 -17.61
CA GLU A 248 -2.98 -17.45 -17.47
C GLU A 248 -2.86 -18.95 -17.77
N HIS A 249 -2.23 -19.31 -18.88
CA HIS A 249 -2.01 -20.72 -19.22
C HIS A 249 -1.11 -21.45 -18.21
N TRP A 250 -0.10 -20.76 -17.65
CA TRP A 250 0.72 -21.32 -16.57
C TRP A 250 -0.11 -21.56 -15.31
N VAL A 251 -1.01 -20.65 -14.93
CA VAL A 251 -1.95 -20.84 -13.82
C VAL A 251 -2.85 -22.05 -14.07
N ASP A 252 -3.51 -22.12 -15.23
CA ASP A 252 -4.40 -23.24 -15.61
C ASP A 252 -3.71 -24.60 -15.52
N ARG A 253 -2.41 -24.64 -15.82
CA ARG A 253 -1.62 -25.87 -15.79
C ARG A 253 -1.23 -26.31 -14.38
N HIS A 254 -1.01 -25.37 -13.45
CA HIS A 254 -0.34 -25.63 -12.19
C HIS A 254 -1.21 -25.45 -10.95
N TYR A 255 -2.27 -24.65 -11.01
CA TYR A 255 -3.08 -24.33 -9.84
C TYR A 255 -4.22 -25.33 -9.70
N ARG A 256 -4.49 -25.71 -8.45
CA ARG A 256 -5.69 -26.49 -8.09
C ARG A 256 -6.88 -25.53 -8.01
N GLU A 257 -8.05 -25.98 -8.45
CA GLU A 257 -9.30 -25.21 -8.30
C GLU A 257 -9.75 -25.13 -6.83
N GLU A 258 -9.40 -26.12 -6.02
CA GLU A 258 -9.69 -26.18 -4.59
C GLU A 258 -8.44 -26.53 -3.80
N LEU A 259 -8.28 -25.89 -2.64
CA LEU A 259 -7.22 -26.19 -1.68
C LEU A 259 -7.74 -26.05 -0.25
N SER A 260 -7.59 -27.11 0.53
CA SER A 260 -7.93 -27.14 1.95
C SER A 260 -6.68 -27.24 2.82
N ARG A 261 -6.86 -27.06 4.14
CA ARG A 261 -5.77 -27.24 5.11
C ARG A 261 -5.21 -28.66 5.13
N ALA A 262 -6.03 -29.67 4.84
CA ALA A 262 -5.61 -31.06 4.84
C ALA A 262 -4.65 -31.37 3.67
N ASP A 263 -4.86 -30.70 2.53
CA ASP A 263 -4.04 -30.86 1.33
C ASP A 263 -2.61 -30.33 1.53
N LEU A 264 -2.38 -29.47 2.53
CA LEU A 264 -1.03 -29.00 2.87
C LEU A 264 -0.10 -30.12 3.35
N ALA A 265 -0.66 -31.27 3.75
CA ALA A 265 0.11 -32.46 4.12
C ALA A 265 0.39 -33.41 2.94
N ASP A 266 -0.21 -33.17 1.77
CA ASP A 266 -0.02 -33.96 0.56
C ASP A 266 1.38 -33.68 -0.04
N PRO A 267 2.30 -34.68 -0.09
CA PRO A 267 3.61 -34.50 -0.72
C PRO A 267 3.51 -34.11 -2.19
N GLN A 268 2.43 -34.48 -2.89
CA GLN A 268 2.25 -34.12 -4.29
C GLN A 268 2.09 -32.60 -4.47
N LEU A 269 1.43 -31.91 -3.54
CA LEU A 269 1.30 -30.45 -3.57
C LEU A 269 2.68 -29.77 -3.51
N TRP A 270 3.59 -30.31 -2.70
CA TRP A 270 4.97 -29.81 -2.60
C TRP A 270 5.71 -29.96 -3.94
N GLU A 271 5.61 -31.12 -4.58
CA GLU A 271 6.26 -31.34 -5.87
C GLU A 271 5.65 -30.49 -6.99
N GLU A 272 4.33 -30.33 -7.01
CA GLU A 272 3.61 -29.46 -7.93
C GLU A 272 4.10 -28.02 -7.80
N GLY A 273 4.20 -27.50 -6.57
CA GLY A 273 4.71 -26.16 -6.29
C GLY A 273 6.15 -25.95 -6.79
N HIS A 274 7.05 -26.93 -6.58
CA HIS A 274 8.43 -26.84 -7.07
C HIS A 274 8.50 -26.84 -8.60
N ARG A 275 7.71 -27.69 -9.26
CA ARG A 275 7.64 -27.71 -10.73
C ARG A 275 7.09 -26.40 -11.28
N ALA A 276 5.99 -25.91 -10.69
CA ALA A 276 5.35 -24.66 -11.06
C ALA A 276 6.34 -23.49 -10.94
N LEU A 277 7.02 -23.35 -9.79
CA LEU A 277 8.00 -22.29 -9.56
C LEU A 277 9.15 -22.34 -10.58
N ALA A 278 9.73 -23.52 -10.82
CA ALA A 278 10.81 -23.67 -11.79
C ALA A 278 10.36 -23.33 -13.23
N ASP A 279 9.13 -23.70 -13.61
CA ASP A 279 8.53 -23.30 -14.89
C ASP A 279 8.32 -21.79 -14.97
N LEU A 280 7.89 -21.15 -13.87
CA LEU A 280 7.67 -19.71 -13.80
C LEU A 280 8.99 -18.92 -13.86
N GLU A 281 10.04 -19.38 -13.18
CA GLU A 281 11.37 -18.75 -13.21
C GLU A 281 11.93 -18.73 -14.64
N ARG A 282 11.82 -19.85 -15.37
CA ARG A 282 12.17 -19.91 -16.80
C ARG A 282 11.31 -18.97 -17.63
N LEU A 283 9.99 -19.00 -17.45
CA LEU A 283 9.03 -18.16 -18.17
C LEU A 283 9.34 -16.67 -18.00
N LEU A 284 9.64 -16.25 -16.78
CA LEU A 284 9.95 -14.87 -16.40
C LEU A 284 11.43 -14.51 -16.62
N ALA A 285 12.26 -15.43 -17.11
CA ALA A 285 13.71 -15.26 -17.26
C ALA A 285 14.39 -14.81 -15.96
N LEU A 286 13.92 -15.37 -14.83
CA LEU A 286 14.45 -15.13 -13.49
C LEU A 286 15.51 -16.14 -13.09
N ASP A 287 15.78 -17.17 -13.90
CA ASP A 287 16.76 -18.22 -13.61
C ASP A 287 18.09 -17.61 -13.15
N VAL A 288 18.31 -17.67 -11.83
CA VAL A 288 19.55 -17.33 -11.16
C VAL A 288 20.49 -18.53 -11.25
N ALA A 289 20.68 -19.07 -12.45
CA ALA A 289 21.79 -19.94 -12.74
C ALA A 289 22.86 -19.08 -13.42
N SER A 290 23.84 -18.65 -12.61
CA SER A 290 25.04 -17.86 -12.95
C SER A 290 24.89 -16.34 -13.16
N ALA A 291 24.92 -15.61 -12.05
CA ALA A 291 25.55 -14.29 -11.96
C ALA A 291 26.30 -14.19 -10.62
#